data_AF-A0A915LTZ4-F1
#
_entry.id   AF-A0A915LTZ4-F1
#
_cell.length_a   1.000
_cell.length_b   1.000
_cell.length_c   1.000
_cell.angle_alpha   90.00
_cell.angle_beta   90.00
_cell.angle_gamma   90.00
#
_symmetry.space_group_name_H-M   'P 1'
#
loop_
_entity.id
_entity.type
_entity.pdbx_description
1 polymer ?
#
loop_
_entity_poly.entity_id
_entity_poly.type
_entity_poly.pdbx_seq_one_letter_code
_entity_poly.pdbx_strand_id
1 'polypeptide(L)'
;TFANLAAKAAQSKPGQAGGGFLSGNNGGISSDGSKQSLFGASPFSVSNTTGSSAKDFKFFTLHTKTETRGDGDESEKEDETAEDYTPDVHYEPVVPLPPEVEVVSGEEGEEVTFVARCKLYRYDRQLKENKERGLGDIKILFNPTTKKYRCVMRREKVFKICANFPVVHDLSLHKREQMPTVYTWACKDFSEDSVGGLDETFTARFKDASIAEEFHQKMTEAIDAMQ
;
A
#
# COMPACT_ATOMS: atom_id res chain seq x y z
N THR A 1 -31.26 -60.83 4.21
CA THR A 1 -30.34 -61.94 3.92
C THR A 1 -29.00 -61.38 3.46
N PHE A 2 -27.92 -62.16 3.58
CA PHE A 2 -26.59 -61.90 3.00
C PHE A 2 -26.68 -61.53 1.50
N ALA A 3 -25.72 -60.92 0.81
CA ALA A 3 -24.50 -60.13 1.04
C ALA A 3 -23.84 -59.99 -0.37
N ASN A 4 -22.73 -59.26 -0.50
CA ASN A 4 -21.96 -59.01 -1.74
C ASN A 4 -21.72 -60.25 -2.66
N LEU A 5 -21.48 -60.04 -3.98
CA LEU A 5 -20.16 -60.21 -4.64
C LEU A 5 -20.20 -60.02 -6.19
N ALA A 6 -19.05 -59.58 -6.76
CA ALA A 6 -18.63 -59.55 -8.19
C ALA A 6 -19.47 -58.72 -9.20
N ALA A 7 -18.94 -57.85 -10.08
CA ALA A 7 -17.63 -57.60 -10.71
C ALA A 7 -17.36 -58.32 -12.06
N LYS A 8 -17.09 -57.53 -13.10
CA LYS A 8 -16.31 -57.92 -14.29
C LYS A 8 -15.63 -56.68 -14.89
N ALA A 9 -14.42 -56.84 -15.40
CA ALA A 9 -13.61 -55.76 -15.97
C ALA A 9 -13.27 -56.02 -17.46
N ALA A 10 -12.92 -54.95 -18.17
CA ALA A 10 -12.18 -55.00 -19.44
C ALA A 10 -11.26 -53.78 -19.51
N GLN A 11 -10.03 -53.96 -19.98
CA GLN A 11 -9.02 -52.91 -20.18
C GLN A 11 -8.59 -52.91 -21.64
N SER A 12 -8.19 -51.76 -22.18
CA SER A 12 -7.29 -51.71 -23.34
C SER A 12 -6.40 -50.46 -23.35
N LYS A 13 -5.14 -50.69 -23.69
CA LYS A 13 -3.99 -49.79 -23.90
C LYS A 13 -2.86 -50.67 -24.50
N PRO A 14 -1.77 -50.14 -25.07
CA PRO A 14 -1.49 -48.76 -25.47
C PRO A 14 -1.12 -48.68 -26.99
N GLY A 15 -0.55 -47.56 -27.43
CA GLY A 15 0.15 -47.43 -28.73
C GLY A 15 1.28 -46.39 -28.63
N GLN A 16 2.44 -46.66 -29.25
CA GLN A 16 3.67 -45.84 -29.18
C GLN A 16 4.50 -45.95 -30.48
N ALA A 17 5.45 -45.01 -30.67
CA ALA A 17 6.29 -44.72 -31.85
C ALA A 17 5.61 -43.77 -32.87
N GLY A 18 6.28 -42.82 -33.53
CA GLY A 18 7.72 -42.51 -33.67
C GLY A 18 8.14 -42.60 -35.15
N GLY A 19 9.03 -41.78 -35.73
CA GLY A 19 9.73 -40.57 -35.27
C GLY A 19 10.88 -40.17 -36.24
N GLY A 20 11.46 -38.97 -36.10
CA GLY A 20 12.78 -38.59 -36.65
C GLY A 20 12.85 -37.82 -37.98
N PHE A 21 14.02 -37.17 -38.19
CA PHE A 21 14.57 -36.55 -39.43
C PHE A 21 13.87 -35.26 -39.96
N LEU A 22 14.44 -34.31 -40.73
CA LEU A 22 15.81 -33.81 -41.11
C LEU A 22 15.60 -32.47 -41.89
N SER A 23 16.51 -31.52 -42.16
CA SER A 23 17.91 -31.21 -41.76
C SER A 23 18.28 -29.75 -42.14
N GLY A 24 19.38 -29.21 -41.59
CA GLY A 24 20.19 -28.10 -42.14
C GLY A 24 19.75 -26.65 -41.82
N ASN A 25 20.56 -25.60 -41.98
CA ASN A 25 22.01 -25.32 -41.78
C ASN A 25 22.36 -24.00 -42.50
N ASN A 26 22.64 -22.94 -41.74
CA ASN A 26 23.67 -21.91 -41.94
C ASN A 26 23.53 -20.88 -40.80
N GLY A 27 24.54 -20.11 -40.40
CA GLY A 27 25.94 -20.05 -40.85
C GLY A 27 26.52 -18.74 -40.29
N GLY A 28 27.51 -18.83 -39.40
CA GLY A 28 27.92 -17.67 -38.58
C GLY A 28 28.98 -16.77 -39.23
N ILE A 29 29.03 -15.50 -38.82
CA ILE A 29 30.20 -14.64 -38.97
C ILE A 29 30.34 -13.72 -37.75
N SER A 30 31.57 -13.58 -37.25
CA SER A 30 31.92 -12.68 -36.14
C SER A 30 32.52 -11.38 -36.67
N SER A 31 32.29 -10.26 -35.99
CA SER A 31 33.22 -9.13 -36.00
C SER A 31 33.07 -8.27 -34.75
N ASP A 32 34.19 -7.75 -34.26
CA ASP A 32 34.27 -6.74 -33.20
C ASP A 32 33.88 -5.35 -33.76
N GLY A 33 33.39 -4.45 -32.91
CA GLY A 33 32.72 -3.23 -33.35
C GLY A 33 32.27 -2.29 -32.23
N SER A 34 33.19 -1.99 -31.30
CA SER A 34 32.97 -1.05 -30.19
C SER A 34 32.21 0.25 -30.57
N LYS A 35 31.17 0.59 -29.78
CA LYS A 35 30.61 1.94 -29.70
C LYS A 35 30.33 2.30 -28.24
N GLN A 36 30.72 3.51 -27.86
CA GLN A 36 30.66 4.03 -26.50
C GLN A 36 29.24 4.50 -26.16
N SER A 37 28.78 4.25 -24.92
CA SER A 37 27.64 4.96 -24.34
C SER A 37 28.15 6.01 -23.36
N LEU A 38 27.68 7.25 -23.48
CA LEU A 38 28.22 8.43 -22.79
C LEU A 38 27.09 9.22 -22.11
N PHE A 39 26.43 8.65 -21.08
CA PHE A 39 25.52 9.42 -20.21
C PHE A 39 25.47 8.90 -18.76
N GLY A 40 25.76 9.82 -17.84
CA GLY A 40 25.23 9.92 -16.46
C GLY A 40 25.06 8.65 -15.61
N ALA A 41 26.09 8.25 -14.87
CA ALA A 41 25.93 7.33 -13.75
C ALA A 41 25.37 8.06 -12.51
N SER A 42 24.22 7.62 -11.99
CA SER A 42 23.65 8.05 -10.69
C SER A 42 23.77 6.91 -9.68
N PRO A 43 24.53 7.07 -8.56
CA PRO A 43 24.93 5.94 -7.72
C PRO A 43 24.00 5.70 -6.52
N PHE A 44 22.78 5.21 -6.76
CA PHE A 44 21.92 4.66 -5.69
C PHE A 44 21.32 3.32 -6.09
N SER A 45 22.04 2.24 -5.76
CA SER A 45 21.56 0.86 -5.80
C SER A 45 21.84 0.21 -4.44
N VAL A 46 20.79 -0.16 -3.72
CA VAL A 46 20.87 -0.85 -2.42
C VAL A 46 20.38 -2.28 -2.60
N SER A 47 21.34 -3.20 -2.69
CA SER A 47 21.07 -4.64 -2.61
C SER A 47 21.23 -5.11 -1.17
N ASN A 48 20.11 -5.43 -0.51
CA ASN A 48 20.13 -5.97 0.85
C ASN A 48 20.62 -7.44 0.84
N THR A 49 21.73 -7.72 1.51
CA THR A 49 22.13 -9.10 1.87
C THR A 49 22.55 -9.15 3.35
N THR A 50 22.42 -10.32 3.97
CA THR A 50 22.50 -10.49 5.42
C THR A 50 23.89 -10.93 5.89
N GLY A 51 24.49 -10.23 6.85
CA GLY A 51 25.72 -10.66 7.53
C GLY A 51 26.10 -9.74 8.69
N SER A 52 26.35 -10.32 9.88
CA SER A 52 26.54 -9.58 11.12
C SER A 52 27.93 -8.94 11.25
N SER A 53 27.99 -7.62 11.46
CA SER A 53 28.95 -6.94 12.35
C SER A 53 28.62 -5.46 12.46
N ALA A 54 28.36 -4.96 13.67
CA ALA A 54 28.21 -3.53 13.91
C ALA A 54 29.58 -2.83 13.89
N LYS A 55 29.76 -1.85 13.01
CA LYS A 55 30.85 -0.85 13.05
C LYS A 55 30.34 0.50 12.54
N ASP A 56 30.82 1.57 13.18
CA ASP A 56 30.18 2.87 13.16
C ASP A 56 30.50 3.70 11.91
N PHE A 57 29.48 4.34 11.34
CA PHE A 57 29.64 5.38 10.32
C PHE A 57 30.03 6.70 10.99
N LYS A 58 31.29 7.13 10.81
CA LYS A 58 31.80 8.38 11.39
C LYS A 58 31.51 9.57 10.46
N PHE A 59 30.63 10.45 10.92
CA PHE A 59 30.44 11.78 10.31
C PHE A 59 31.60 12.72 10.65
N PHE A 60 31.72 13.84 9.93
CA PHE A 60 32.84 14.78 10.07
C PHE A 60 32.89 15.46 11.45
N THR A 61 33.94 15.17 12.23
CA THR A 61 34.27 15.90 13.46
C THR A 61 35.35 16.95 13.17
N LEU A 62 35.00 18.23 13.25
CA LEU A 62 35.96 19.33 13.19
C LEU A 62 36.83 19.32 14.46
N HIS A 63 38.15 19.33 14.30
CA HIS A 63 39.10 19.32 15.42
C HIS A 63 39.83 20.67 15.52
N THR A 64 39.38 21.54 16.42
CA THR A 64 40.14 22.74 16.85
C THR A 64 41.01 22.38 18.05
N LYS A 65 42.33 22.58 17.93
CA LYS A 65 43.33 22.20 18.93
C LYS A 65 43.61 23.37 19.89
N THR A 66 43.45 23.15 21.19
CA THR A 66 43.88 24.09 22.25
C THR A 66 44.70 23.32 23.29
N GLU A 67 45.74 23.93 23.87
CA GLU A 67 46.73 23.23 24.70
C GLU A 67 46.44 23.36 26.21
N THR A 68 46.88 22.39 27.00
CA THR A 68 46.56 22.26 28.43
C THR A 68 47.68 22.79 29.35
N ARG A 69 47.29 23.48 30.44
CA ARG A 69 48.09 23.80 31.64
C ARG A 69 47.17 24.43 32.70
N GLY A 70 47.37 24.11 33.99
CA GLY A 70 46.79 24.89 35.09
C GLY A 70 45.80 24.14 35.98
N ASP A 71 46.36 23.50 37.00
CA ASP A 71 45.77 23.02 38.25
C ASP A 71 44.92 24.06 39.03
N GLY A 72 43.99 23.61 39.91
CA GLY A 72 43.59 24.37 41.12
C GLY A 72 42.10 24.65 41.42
N ASP A 73 41.61 23.95 42.46
CA ASP A 73 40.64 24.39 43.51
C ASP A 73 39.11 24.50 43.24
N GLU A 74 38.33 24.40 44.34
CA GLU A 74 36.86 24.32 44.37
C GLU A 74 36.17 25.66 44.75
N SER A 75 35.07 26.01 44.07
CA SER A 75 34.05 26.90 44.66
C SER A 75 32.67 26.72 44.03
N GLU A 76 31.63 26.59 44.86
CA GLU A 76 30.23 26.53 44.43
C GLU A 76 29.73 27.91 43.95
N LYS A 77 29.17 28.00 42.72
CA LYS A 77 27.95 28.78 42.42
C LYS A 77 27.44 28.71 40.99
N GLU A 78 26.19 29.18 40.89
CA GLU A 78 25.44 29.63 39.72
C GLU A 78 24.98 28.56 38.71
N ASP A 79 23.64 28.44 38.65
CA ASP A 79 22.83 27.61 37.76
C ASP A 79 22.76 28.30 36.39
N GLU A 80 23.89 28.37 35.68
CA GLU A 80 23.93 28.80 34.29
C GLU A 80 23.22 27.78 33.41
N THR A 81 21.91 28.01 33.26
CA THR A 81 21.08 27.37 32.25
C THR A 81 21.61 27.79 30.88
N ALA A 82 22.50 26.97 30.32
CA ALA A 82 23.09 27.19 29.02
C ALA A 82 21.98 27.31 27.97
N GLU A 83 21.70 28.55 27.52
CA GLU A 83 20.69 28.84 26.52
C GLU A 83 21.08 28.12 25.22
N ASP A 84 20.27 27.13 24.82
CA ASP A 84 20.50 26.30 23.64
C ASP A 84 20.28 27.15 22.37
N TYR A 85 21.33 27.87 21.98
CA TYR A 85 21.31 28.85 20.89
C TYR A 85 21.04 28.15 19.56
N THR A 86 19.76 28.09 19.23
CA THR A 86 19.25 27.63 17.95
C THR A 86 19.25 28.84 17.00
N PRO A 87 20.10 28.85 15.95
CA PRO A 87 20.16 29.99 15.04
C PRO A 87 18.86 30.07 14.22
N ASP A 88 18.15 31.19 14.35
CA ASP A 88 16.95 31.48 13.55
C ASP A 88 17.35 31.83 12.10
N VAL A 89 17.51 30.79 11.28
CA VAL A 89 17.87 30.94 9.86
C VAL A 89 16.61 31.22 9.04
N HIS A 90 16.30 32.50 8.89
CA HIS A 90 15.25 32.95 7.98
C HIS A 90 15.62 32.70 6.50
N TYR A 91 14.63 32.29 5.69
CA TYR A 91 14.77 32.04 4.26
C TYR A 91 13.69 32.77 3.46
N GLU A 92 14.10 33.59 2.50
CA GLU A 92 13.19 34.28 1.58
C GLU A 92 12.46 33.29 0.63
N PRO A 93 11.13 33.40 0.44
CA PRO A 93 10.39 32.52 -0.46
C PRO A 93 10.82 32.67 -1.94
N VAL A 94 11.28 31.57 -2.53
CA VAL A 94 11.66 31.51 -3.97
C VAL A 94 10.45 31.68 -4.91
N VAL A 95 9.24 31.45 -4.41
CA VAL A 95 7.97 31.57 -5.14
C VAL A 95 6.96 32.28 -4.22
N PRO A 96 6.20 33.27 -4.70
CA PRO A 96 5.14 33.89 -3.90
C PRO A 96 4.06 32.87 -3.54
N LEU A 97 3.52 32.96 -2.32
CA LEU A 97 2.41 32.12 -1.88
C LEU A 97 1.19 32.33 -2.80
N PRO A 98 0.60 31.28 -3.40
CA PRO A 98 -0.64 31.38 -4.14
C PRO A 98 -1.78 31.94 -3.26
N PRO A 99 -2.82 32.57 -3.85
CA PRO A 99 -4.00 32.95 -3.09
C PRO A 99 -4.65 31.72 -2.44
N GLU A 100 -5.31 31.94 -1.30
CA GLU A 100 -6.14 30.91 -0.67
C GLU A 100 -7.30 30.52 -1.60
N VAL A 101 -7.61 29.21 -1.66
CA VAL A 101 -8.63 28.63 -2.55
C VAL A 101 -9.59 27.79 -1.71
N GLU A 102 -10.88 27.95 -1.94
CA GLU A 102 -11.92 27.14 -1.30
C GLU A 102 -11.73 25.65 -1.61
N VAL A 103 -11.52 24.84 -0.57
CA VAL A 103 -11.23 23.41 -0.71
C VAL A 103 -12.52 22.62 -0.89
N VAL A 104 -12.93 22.43 -2.15
CA VAL A 104 -14.02 21.51 -2.52
C VAL A 104 -13.54 20.07 -2.38
N SER A 105 -14.24 19.26 -1.58
CA SER A 105 -13.90 17.86 -1.32
C SER A 105 -14.40 16.91 -2.42
N GLY A 106 -15.48 17.28 -3.12
CA GLY A 106 -16.19 16.42 -4.07
C GLY A 106 -17.17 15.46 -3.41
N GLU A 107 -17.58 15.75 -2.17
CA GLU A 107 -18.51 14.97 -1.33
C GLU A 107 -19.75 15.82 -0.91
N GLU A 108 -19.83 17.09 -1.32
CA GLU A 108 -20.81 18.09 -0.85
C GLU A 108 -22.27 17.77 -1.24
N GLY A 109 -22.47 17.04 -2.34
CA GLY A 109 -23.78 16.67 -2.87
C GLY A 109 -24.30 15.32 -2.38
N GLU A 110 -23.74 14.78 -1.28
CA GLU A 110 -23.99 13.40 -0.84
C GLU A 110 -24.24 13.29 0.67
N GLU A 111 -25.12 12.37 1.05
CA GLU A 111 -25.52 12.08 2.42
C GLU A 111 -24.63 10.97 3.00
N VAL A 112 -24.03 11.20 4.16
CA VAL A 112 -23.20 10.19 4.85
C VAL A 112 -24.11 9.20 5.57
N THR A 113 -24.23 7.97 5.08
CA THR A 113 -25.06 6.92 5.71
C THR A 113 -24.29 6.08 6.72
N PHE A 114 -22.96 6.06 6.63
CA PHE A 114 -22.05 5.47 7.61
C PHE A 114 -20.70 6.18 7.57
N VAL A 115 -20.04 6.34 8.73
CA VAL A 115 -18.64 6.74 8.82
C VAL A 115 -17.96 6.08 10.02
N ALA A 116 -16.81 5.44 9.80
CA ALA A 116 -16.00 4.91 10.90
C ALA A 116 -14.51 4.82 10.56
N ARG A 117 -13.68 4.91 11.60
CA ARG A 117 -12.24 4.74 11.51
C ARG A 117 -11.86 3.27 11.31
N CYS A 118 -11.13 2.98 10.22
CA CYS A 118 -10.63 1.64 9.93
C CYS A 118 -9.19 1.66 9.39
N LYS A 119 -8.53 0.50 9.40
CA LYS A 119 -7.31 0.25 8.62
C LYS A 119 -7.68 -0.58 7.40
N LEU A 120 -7.39 -0.04 6.22
CA LEU A 120 -7.66 -0.67 4.93
C LEU A 120 -6.39 -1.35 4.42
N TYR A 121 -6.55 -2.60 3.99
CA TYR A 121 -5.55 -3.39 3.29
C TYR A 121 -6.00 -3.68 1.87
N ARG A 122 -5.02 -3.93 0.99
CA ARG A 122 -5.19 -4.27 -0.41
C ARG A 122 -4.41 -5.55 -0.71
N TYR A 123 -5.06 -6.51 -1.36
CA TYR A 123 -4.46 -7.79 -1.69
C TYR A 123 -3.50 -7.70 -2.89
N ASP A 124 -2.22 -7.94 -2.66
CA ASP A 124 -1.21 -8.03 -3.70
C ASP A 124 -1.27 -9.40 -4.38
N ARG A 125 -1.79 -9.46 -5.61
CA ARG A 125 -1.96 -10.72 -6.35
C ARG A 125 -0.64 -11.41 -6.72
N GLN A 126 0.49 -10.69 -6.73
CA GLN A 126 1.81 -11.26 -7.07
C GLN A 126 2.45 -11.91 -5.84
N LEU A 127 2.46 -11.21 -4.70
CA LEU A 127 3.03 -11.71 -3.44
C LEU A 127 2.04 -12.54 -2.60
N LYS A 128 0.75 -12.52 -2.97
CA LYS A 128 -0.37 -13.23 -2.31
C LYS A 128 -0.61 -12.81 -0.86
N GLU A 129 -0.33 -11.54 -0.55
CA GLU A 129 -0.42 -10.96 0.80
C GLU A 129 -1.32 -9.71 0.84
N ASN A 130 -1.75 -9.31 2.04
CA ASN A 130 -2.49 -8.06 2.26
C ASN A 130 -1.53 -6.94 2.67
N LYS A 131 -1.30 -5.97 1.77
CA LYS A 131 -0.49 -4.77 2.04
C LYS A 131 -1.37 -3.66 2.61
N GLU A 132 -0.86 -2.87 3.54
CA GLU A 132 -1.59 -1.72 4.08
C GLU A 132 -1.78 -0.64 3.00
N ARG A 133 -3.02 -0.16 2.83
CA ARG A 133 -3.40 0.86 1.84
C ARG A 133 -3.64 2.22 2.47
N GLY A 134 -4.19 2.24 3.69
CA GLY A 134 -4.45 3.46 4.45
C GLY A 134 -5.04 3.23 5.84
N LEU A 135 -4.91 4.23 6.71
CA LEU A 135 -5.56 4.36 8.00
C LEU A 135 -6.29 5.71 8.03
N GLY A 136 -7.55 5.72 8.45
CA GLY A 136 -8.41 6.88 8.40
C GLY A 136 -9.88 6.46 8.45
N ASP A 137 -10.78 7.33 8.01
CA ASP A 137 -12.21 7.09 8.09
C ASP A 137 -12.76 6.65 6.74
N ILE A 138 -13.46 5.51 6.72
CA ILE A 138 -14.25 5.04 5.57
C ILE A 138 -15.68 5.54 5.73
N LYS A 139 -16.21 6.13 4.66
CA LYS A 139 -17.58 6.62 4.54
C LYS A 139 -18.35 5.76 3.53
N ILE A 140 -19.62 5.49 3.84
CA ILE A 140 -20.62 5.13 2.82
C ILE A 140 -21.42 6.40 2.54
N LEU A 141 -21.46 6.81 1.27
CA LEU A 141 -22.08 8.04 0.79
C LEU A 141 -23.24 7.69 -0.13
N PHE A 142 -24.38 8.36 0.04
CA PHE A 142 -25.56 8.28 -0.81
C PHE A 142 -25.72 9.56 -1.62
N ASN A 143 -25.93 9.43 -2.92
CA ASN A 143 -26.16 10.56 -3.81
C ASN A 143 -27.67 10.73 -4.08
N PRO A 144 -28.37 11.68 -3.41
CA PRO A 144 -29.82 11.79 -3.49
C PRO A 144 -30.35 12.18 -4.88
N THR A 145 -29.49 12.70 -5.77
CA THR A 145 -29.86 13.05 -7.16
C THR A 145 -29.80 11.83 -8.07
N THR A 146 -28.70 11.06 -8.03
CA THR A 146 -28.51 9.89 -8.91
C THR A 146 -29.05 8.59 -8.33
N LYS A 147 -29.47 8.58 -7.05
CA LYS A 147 -29.92 7.42 -6.27
C LYS A 147 -28.88 6.29 -6.26
N LYS A 148 -27.60 6.63 -6.12
CA LYS A 148 -26.47 5.68 -6.06
C LYS A 148 -25.72 5.82 -4.74
N TYR A 149 -25.05 4.75 -4.33
CA TYR A 149 -24.10 4.78 -3.23
C TYR A 149 -22.66 4.64 -3.73
N ARG A 150 -21.71 5.20 -2.99
CA ARG A 150 -20.27 4.92 -3.13
C ARG A 150 -19.57 4.86 -1.78
N CYS A 151 -18.45 4.15 -1.73
CA CYS A 151 -17.54 4.15 -0.59
C CYS A 151 -16.34 5.05 -0.88
N VAL A 152 -16.03 5.96 0.04
CA VAL A 152 -14.87 6.84 -0.02
C VAL A 152 -14.08 6.72 1.28
N MET A 153 -12.76 6.57 1.18
CA MET A 153 -11.86 6.57 2.33
C MET A 153 -10.66 7.48 2.05
N ARG A 154 -10.31 8.32 3.02
CA ARG A 154 -9.12 9.19 2.98
C ARG A 154 -8.15 8.81 4.10
N ARG A 155 -6.85 8.89 3.82
CA ARG A 155 -5.80 8.65 4.83
C ARG A 155 -5.71 9.83 5.80
N GLU A 156 -5.50 9.56 7.08
CA GLU A 156 -5.22 10.61 8.05
C GLU A 156 -3.91 11.36 7.77
N LYS A 157 -3.82 12.61 8.24
CA LYS A 157 -2.70 13.57 8.09
C LYS A 157 -2.40 14.02 6.65
N VAL A 158 -2.46 13.12 5.67
CA VAL A 158 -2.16 13.41 4.24
C VAL A 158 -3.41 13.61 3.39
N PHE A 159 -4.60 13.25 3.89
CA PHE A 159 -5.94 13.42 3.29
C PHE A 159 -6.16 12.86 1.87
N LYS A 160 -5.14 12.24 1.27
CA LYS A 160 -5.22 11.50 0.01
C LYS A 160 -6.20 10.33 0.11
N ILE A 161 -7.04 10.18 -0.91
CA ILE A 161 -7.97 9.07 -1.09
C ILE A 161 -7.20 7.74 -1.13
N CYS A 162 -7.77 6.69 -0.53
CA CYS A 162 -7.22 5.32 -0.51
C CYS A 162 -8.25 4.23 -0.81
N ALA A 163 -9.53 4.59 -0.92
CA ALA A 163 -10.58 3.86 -1.61
C ALA A 163 -11.62 4.86 -2.14
N ASN A 164 -12.16 4.61 -3.33
CA ASN A 164 -13.23 5.37 -3.99
C ASN A 164 -13.89 4.43 -4.99
N PHE A 165 -14.91 3.69 -4.57
CA PHE A 165 -15.60 2.70 -5.41
C PHE A 165 -17.13 2.84 -5.34
N PRO A 166 -17.85 2.68 -6.46
CA PRO A 166 -19.31 2.63 -6.44
C PRO A 166 -19.78 1.37 -5.71
N VAL A 167 -20.92 1.47 -5.02
CA VAL A 167 -21.66 0.29 -4.56
C VAL A 167 -22.46 -0.25 -5.74
N VAL A 168 -22.48 -1.58 -5.88
CA VAL A 168 -23.12 -2.30 -6.97
C VAL A 168 -23.80 -3.55 -6.44
N HIS A 169 -24.87 -4.00 -7.08
CA HIS A 169 -25.70 -5.14 -6.65
C HIS A 169 -24.94 -6.48 -6.48
N ASP A 170 -23.79 -6.63 -7.14
CA ASP A 170 -22.92 -7.81 -7.16
C ASP A 170 -21.75 -7.72 -6.17
N LEU A 171 -21.65 -6.61 -5.41
CA LEU A 171 -20.65 -6.43 -4.36
C LEU A 171 -20.94 -7.40 -3.19
N SER A 172 -19.94 -8.19 -2.78
CA SER A 172 -20.12 -9.22 -1.75
C SER A 172 -19.09 -9.10 -0.61
N LEU A 173 -19.60 -8.86 0.60
CA LEU A 173 -18.78 -8.70 1.81
C LEU A 173 -18.57 -10.04 2.52
N HIS A 174 -17.31 -10.45 2.59
CA HIS A 174 -16.87 -11.71 3.19
C HIS A 174 -16.40 -11.46 4.61
N LYS A 175 -17.23 -11.83 5.59
CA LYS A 175 -16.89 -11.84 7.02
C LYS A 175 -15.92 -12.98 7.32
N ARG A 176 -14.96 -12.75 8.24
CA ARG A 176 -14.11 -13.84 8.75
C ARG A 176 -14.54 -14.22 10.17
N GLU A 177 -15.06 -15.43 10.36
CA GLU A 177 -15.59 -15.92 11.65
C GLU A 177 -14.59 -15.75 12.81
N GLN A 178 -13.31 -16.06 12.54
CA GLN A 178 -12.21 -15.95 13.50
C GLN A 178 -11.76 -14.50 13.78
N MET A 179 -12.26 -13.52 13.02
CA MET A 179 -11.90 -12.11 13.13
C MET A 179 -13.12 -11.21 12.85
N PRO A 180 -14.08 -11.08 13.79
CA PRO A 180 -15.33 -10.33 13.57
C PRO A 180 -15.13 -8.83 13.33
N THR A 181 -13.92 -8.28 13.55
CA THR A 181 -13.54 -6.90 13.20
C THR A 181 -13.08 -6.74 11.75
N VAL A 182 -13.13 -7.80 10.93
CA VAL A 182 -12.51 -7.84 9.59
C VAL A 182 -13.49 -8.34 8.53
N TYR A 183 -13.66 -7.52 7.48
CA TYR A 183 -14.44 -7.83 6.28
C TYR A 183 -13.59 -7.64 5.03
N THR A 184 -13.75 -8.51 4.05
CA THR A 184 -13.03 -8.53 2.76
C THR A 184 -14.04 -8.44 1.61
N TRP A 185 -13.72 -7.72 0.55
CA TRP A 185 -14.55 -7.65 -0.66
C TRP A 185 -13.68 -7.37 -1.90
N ALA A 186 -14.23 -7.60 -3.09
CA ALA A 186 -13.64 -7.20 -4.36
C ALA A 186 -14.48 -6.07 -4.99
N CYS A 187 -13.84 -5.08 -5.60
CA CYS A 187 -14.52 -3.95 -6.23
C CYS A 187 -13.65 -3.28 -7.30
N LYS A 188 -14.29 -2.59 -8.24
CA LYS A 188 -13.61 -1.67 -9.17
C LYS A 188 -13.41 -0.32 -8.49
N ASP A 189 -12.16 0.02 -8.20
CA ASP A 189 -11.76 1.18 -7.40
C ASP A 189 -11.11 2.29 -8.25
N PHE A 190 -11.40 3.54 -7.86
CA PHE A 190 -11.00 4.77 -8.54
C PHE A 190 -10.28 5.71 -7.55
N SER A 191 -9.44 5.17 -6.66
CA SER A 191 -8.63 5.97 -5.72
C SER A 191 -7.22 6.30 -6.20
N GLU A 192 -6.80 5.74 -7.35
CA GLU A 192 -5.63 6.16 -8.13
C GLU A 192 -6.12 6.63 -9.51
N ASP A 193 -5.35 7.50 -10.19
CA ASP A 193 -5.70 8.15 -11.47
C ASP A 193 -5.65 7.21 -12.71
N SER A 194 -6.25 6.03 -12.56
CA SER A 194 -6.34 4.97 -13.58
C SER A 194 -7.58 5.12 -14.45
N VAL A 195 -7.39 5.24 -15.77
CA VAL A 195 -8.50 5.28 -16.74
C VAL A 195 -9.25 3.95 -16.70
N GLY A 196 -10.49 3.97 -16.22
CA GLY A 196 -11.36 2.79 -16.11
C GLY A 196 -11.34 2.06 -14.77
N GLY A 197 -10.53 2.50 -13.79
CA GLY A 197 -10.48 1.94 -12.44
C GLY A 197 -9.82 0.56 -12.32
N LEU A 198 -9.31 0.24 -11.13
CA LEU A 198 -8.57 -0.99 -10.84
C LEU A 198 -9.45 -2.03 -10.15
N ASP A 199 -9.36 -3.30 -10.57
CA ASP A 199 -10.09 -4.41 -9.94
C ASP A 199 -9.33 -4.90 -8.70
N GLU A 200 -9.60 -4.25 -7.57
CA GLU A 200 -8.92 -4.48 -6.31
C GLU A 200 -9.66 -5.47 -5.40
N THR A 201 -8.95 -6.01 -4.43
CA THR A 201 -9.55 -6.78 -3.33
C THR A 201 -9.11 -6.14 -2.03
N PHE A 202 -10.08 -5.54 -1.33
CA PHE A 202 -9.85 -4.81 -0.10
C PHE A 202 -10.20 -5.66 1.13
N THR A 203 -9.53 -5.35 2.24
CA THR A 203 -9.88 -5.88 3.55
C THR A 203 -9.86 -4.72 4.54
N ALA A 204 -11.00 -4.38 5.12
CA ALA A 204 -11.06 -3.41 6.21
C ALA A 204 -10.95 -4.11 7.56
N ARG A 205 -10.15 -3.54 8.46
CA ARG A 205 -10.12 -3.88 9.88
C ARG A 205 -10.58 -2.69 10.71
N PHE A 206 -11.68 -2.87 11.43
CA PHE A 206 -12.20 -1.90 12.39
C PHE A 206 -11.58 -2.13 13.78
N LYS A 207 -11.77 -1.18 14.69
CA LYS A 207 -11.32 -1.29 16.08
C LYS A 207 -12.14 -2.32 16.85
N ASP A 208 -13.46 -2.19 16.79
CA ASP A 208 -14.43 -2.94 17.60
C ASP A 208 -15.41 -3.72 16.69
N ALA A 209 -15.91 -4.87 17.16
CA ALA A 209 -16.73 -5.76 16.33
C ALA A 209 -18.12 -5.20 16.00
N SER A 210 -18.68 -4.36 16.88
CA SER A 210 -19.94 -3.64 16.64
C SER A 210 -19.85 -2.71 15.43
N ILE A 211 -18.77 -1.93 15.32
CA ILE A 211 -18.51 -1.01 14.20
C ILE A 211 -18.36 -1.79 12.88
N ALA A 212 -17.75 -2.97 12.94
CA ALA A 212 -17.57 -3.83 11.76
C ALA A 212 -18.90 -4.43 11.28
N GLU A 213 -19.80 -4.81 12.19
CA GLU A 213 -21.15 -5.27 11.85
C GLU A 213 -22.04 -4.11 11.36
N GLU A 214 -21.91 -2.92 11.95
CA GLU A 214 -22.62 -1.71 11.49
C GLU A 214 -22.21 -1.32 10.06
N PHE A 215 -20.90 -1.34 9.76
CA PHE A 215 -20.40 -1.18 8.39
C PHE A 215 -20.99 -2.23 7.44
N HIS A 216 -20.98 -3.50 7.85
CA HIS A 216 -21.53 -4.59 7.05
C HIS A 216 -23.02 -4.43 6.80
N GLN A 217 -23.82 -4.11 7.82
CA GLN A 217 -25.26 -3.84 7.68
C GLN A 217 -25.50 -2.66 6.74
N LYS A 218 -24.83 -1.52 6.95
CA LYS A 218 -24.99 -0.31 6.12
C LYS A 218 -24.55 -0.53 4.69
N MET A 219 -23.56 -1.39 4.47
CA MET A 219 -23.12 -1.76 3.13
C MET A 219 -24.13 -2.70 2.45
N THR A 220 -24.66 -3.70 3.14
CA THR A 220 -25.71 -4.59 2.60
C THR A 220 -27.00 -3.82 2.30
N GLU A 221 -27.46 -2.93 3.19
CA GLU A 221 -28.58 -2.01 2.93
C GLU A 221 -28.35 -1.15 1.67
N ALA A 222 -27.11 -0.70 1.44
CA ALA A 222 -26.75 0.05 0.24
C ALA A 222 -26.66 -0.83 -1.02
N ILE A 223 -26.25 -2.10 -0.92
CA ILE A 223 -26.18 -3.06 -2.03
C ILE A 223 -27.58 -3.48 -2.47
N ASP A 224 -28.46 -3.82 -1.52
CA ASP A 224 -29.85 -4.20 -1.79
C ASP A 224 -30.65 -3.05 -2.42
N ALA A 225 -30.31 -1.81 -2.10
CA ALA A 225 -30.88 -0.62 -2.71
C ALA A 225 -30.39 -0.33 -4.15
N MET A 226 -29.41 -1.08 -4.70
CA MET A 226 -28.92 -0.96 -6.08
C MET A 226 -29.50 -2.02 -7.04
N GLN A 227 -30.55 -2.75 -6.62
CA GLN A 227 -31.28 -3.74 -7.43
C GLN A 227 -32.31 -3.09 -8.37
#